data_AF-A0A8C5U9F2-F1
#
_entry.id   AF-A0A8C5U9F2-F1
#
_cell.length_a   1.000
_cell.length_b   1.000
_cell.length_c   1.000
_cell.angle_alpha   90.00
_cell.angle_beta   90.00
_cell.angle_gamma   90.00
#
_symmetry.space_group_name_H-M   'P 1'
#
loop_
_entity.id
_entity.type
_entity.pdbx_description
1 polymer ?
#
loop_
_entity_poly.entity_id
_entity_poly.type
_entity_poly.pdbx_seq_one_letter_code
_entity_poly.pdbx_strand_id
1 'polypeptide(L)'
;MRRVQRAAAGQAGAVRVGRPRDGIGASGGRDGAGGRAGGAWLAAGARGAGSPRSEPLLQPYPPWQHGPRHGHRHVRDCQPRKYGNVTHEAWPGDNSTAGPVAVTRTFVSYIPPEGSDRKVAYGHFTFVRDPLRTFSVLEPGGAGGCLAHRRAPVEETAKLRKCLVAQNGGYFDMKTGECLGNVVSDGKLVRNSGGLQNAQFGIRKDGTMVFGYLSEEDVLDQSNPFVQLVSGVVWLLRDGEVYINQSRVAECGDTQTTGTFDKFINVISARTAVGHDRQGRLVLVHVDGQTEYRGVNLWEMAEFLKQQGVINAINLDGGGSATLVLNGTLASYPSEHCMWRCPRSISTVVCVHEPGCDPPDCSGHGLCVAGHCHCDSHFWAGPACDTLDCGPANCSLHGICTGCLCDAGWTGSNCTDECPLGWFGPSCQSRCACDHSCPCDPETGSCNITHHGALQDHLHRAVGSVVCVSHRSSWLSLSCTLALLLVLSALGNVGLVLRARSGQQHRDYCYHPLRDLNGDTPHTPTSAAWDQDTQEPEDTQEPNQELL
;
A
#
# COMPACT_ATOMS: atom_id res chain seq x y z
N MET A 1 -10.01 16.44 70.08
CA MET A 1 -10.67 15.13 70.24
C MET A 1 -9.74 14.08 69.63
N ARG A 2 -8.90 13.39 70.42
CA ARG A 2 -9.00 11.97 70.88
C ARG A 2 -9.25 11.00 69.70
N ARG A 3 -8.46 9.96 69.38
CA ARG A 3 -7.51 9.01 70.05
C ARG A 3 -6.64 8.40 68.91
N VAL A 4 -5.33 8.13 68.96
CA VAL A 4 -4.46 7.27 69.80
C VAL A 4 -4.90 5.80 69.92
N GLN A 5 -4.15 4.87 69.31
CA GLN A 5 -3.49 3.78 70.05
C GLN A 5 -2.41 3.01 69.25
N ARG A 6 -1.26 2.86 69.92
CA ARG A 6 -0.11 1.97 69.68
C ARG A 6 -0.32 0.64 70.43
N ALA A 7 0.39 -0.41 70.00
CA ALA A 7 1.06 -1.46 70.81
C ALA A 7 2.04 -2.19 69.84
N ALA A 8 3.37 -2.37 70.01
CA ALA A 8 4.26 -2.80 71.11
C ALA A 8 3.86 -4.19 71.67
N ALA A 9 4.70 -5.20 71.91
CA ALA A 9 6.14 -5.49 71.77
C ALA A 9 6.28 -7.04 71.92
N GLY A 10 7.38 -7.68 71.50
CA GLY A 10 8.28 -8.26 72.51
C GLY A 10 9.07 -9.47 72.01
N GLN A 11 10.36 -9.47 72.33
CA GLN A 11 11.42 -10.44 72.03
C GLN A 11 11.40 -11.68 72.95
N ALA A 12 12.02 -12.78 72.51
CA ALA A 12 12.91 -13.60 73.36
C ALA A 12 13.79 -14.53 72.49
N GLY A 13 15.08 -14.62 72.80
CA GLY A 13 16.04 -15.52 72.17
C GLY A 13 16.64 -16.54 73.13
N ALA A 14 17.35 -17.54 72.59
CA ALA A 14 18.45 -18.34 73.16
C ALA A 14 18.79 -19.44 72.12
N VAL A 15 19.97 -19.56 71.49
CA VAL A 15 21.36 -19.83 71.95
C VAL A 15 21.66 -21.33 72.20
N ARG A 16 22.43 -21.90 71.24
CA ARG A 16 23.66 -22.75 71.32
C ARG A 16 23.65 -24.30 71.23
N VAL A 17 24.80 -24.74 70.66
CA VAL A 17 25.53 -26.04 70.67
C VAL A 17 25.03 -27.10 69.67
N GLY A 18 25.81 -27.82 68.87
CA GLY A 18 27.25 -27.98 68.64
C GLY A 18 27.48 -29.15 67.64
N ARG A 19 28.61 -29.09 66.91
CA ARG A 19 29.25 -30.04 65.95
C ARG A 19 29.36 -31.53 66.44
N PRO A 20 29.93 -32.53 65.68
CA PRO A 20 30.79 -32.48 64.47
C PRO A 20 30.64 -33.60 63.37
N ARG A 21 31.39 -33.40 62.25
CA ARG A 21 32.21 -34.32 61.38
C ARG A 21 31.59 -35.65 60.87
N ASP A 22 31.72 -35.99 59.59
CA ASP A 22 32.93 -36.59 59.00
C ASP A 22 33.18 -36.22 57.52
N GLY A 23 34.45 -36.29 57.12
CA GLY A 23 34.87 -36.28 55.72
C GLY A 23 35.79 -37.45 55.42
N ILE A 24 35.89 -37.84 54.15
CA ILE A 24 36.99 -38.64 53.56
C ILE A 24 37.18 -38.11 52.13
N GLY A 25 38.41 -37.77 51.78
CA GLY A 25 38.87 -37.59 50.41
C GLY A 25 39.82 -38.71 50.00
N ALA A 26 40.18 -38.78 48.72
CA ALA A 26 41.51 -39.21 48.27
C ALA A 26 41.65 -39.04 46.74
N SER A 27 42.91 -38.83 46.38
CA SER A 27 43.53 -38.36 45.14
C SER A 27 44.22 -39.48 44.34
N GLY A 28 44.68 -39.14 43.12
CA GLY A 28 45.75 -39.84 42.37
C GLY A 28 45.29 -40.21 40.96
N GLY A 29 46.05 -40.12 39.87
CA GLY A 29 47.48 -39.95 39.62
C GLY A 29 47.74 -40.44 38.18
N ARG A 30 48.71 -39.84 37.49
CA ARG A 30 49.08 -40.08 36.08
C ARG A 30 49.64 -41.50 35.82
N ASP A 31 49.58 -41.97 34.57
CA ASP A 31 50.72 -42.53 33.82
C ASP A 31 50.36 -42.78 32.34
N GLY A 32 51.37 -42.76 31.47
CA GLY A 32 51.21 -42.84 30.01
C GLY A 32 52.06 -43.91 29.31
N ALA A 33 51.99 -43.83 27.98
CA ALA A 33 52.90 -44.36 26.94
C ALA A 33 52.80 -45.82 26.46
N GLY A 34 52.53 -45.97 25.15
CA GLY A 34 53.36 -46.79 24.23
C GLY A 34 52.70 -47.97 23.49
N GLY A 35 52.68 -47.94 22.15
CA GLY A 35 52.60 -49.15 21.31
C GLY A 35 51.93 -49.03 19.93
N ARG A 36 52.73 -49.09 18.85
CA ARG A 36 52.40 -49.13 17.39
C ARG A 36 51.54 -50.38 17.03
N ALA A 37 50.84 -50.55 15.89
CA ALA A 37 51.04 -50.15 14.49
C ALA A 37 49.77 -50.43 13.64
N GLY A 38 49.64 -49.73 12.49
CA GLY A 38 49.08 -50.29 11.24
C GLY A 38 47.58 -50.12 10.97
N GLY A 39 47.25 -49.29 9.96
CA GLY A 39 45.93 -49.29 9.32
C GLY A 39 45.43 -47.90 8.91
N ALA A 40 46.07 -47.28 7.93
CA ALA A 40 45.43 -46.23 7.14
C ALA A 40 44.27 -46.84 6.34
N TRP A 41 43.12 -46.16 6.24
CA TRP A 41 42.31 -45.91 5.02
C TRP A 41 40.94 -45.31 5.43
N LEU A 42 40.78 -44.02 5.14
CA LEU A 42 39.55 -43.28 4.82
C LEU A 42 38.38 -43.23 5.84
N ALA A 43 38.38 -42.17 6.65
CA ALA A 43 37.15 -41.52 7.11
C ALA A 43 37.39 -40.00 7.18
N ALA A 44 37.31 -39.33 6.02
CA ALA A 44 37.27 -37.88 5.96
C ALA A 44 35.96 -37.40 6.58
N GLY A 45 36.09 -36.59 7.63
CA GLY A 45 34.99 -36.17 8.48
C GLY A 45 33.87 -35.47 7.72
N ALA A 46 32.64 -35.90 8.03
CA ALA A 46 31.46 -35.07 7.93
C ALA A 46 31.64 -33.88 8.90
N ARG A 47 32.29 -32.82 8.44
CA ARG A 47 32.18 -31.50 9.07
C ARG A 47 30.75 -31.05 8.85
N GLY A 48 30.02 -30.88 9.96
CA GLY A 48 28.63 -30.44 9.96
C GLY A 48 28.42 -29.25 9.03
N ALA A 49 27.43 -29.38 8.17
CA ALA A 49 26.88 -28.26 7.43
C ALA A 49 26.36 -27.25 8.45
N GLY A 50 27.16 -26.23 8.75
CA GLY A 50 26.70 -25.07 9.48
C GLY A 50 25.52 -24.46 8.72
N SER A 51 24.46 -24.12 9.46
CA SER A 51 23.36 -23.30 8.94
C SER A 51 23.93 -22.06 8.23
N PRO A 52 23.34 -21.57 7.12
CA PRO A 52 23.84 -20.39 6.43
C PRO A 52 24.02 -19.25 7.44
N ARG A 53 25.17 -18.56 7.38
CA ARG A 53 25.42 -17.38 8.22
C ARG A 53 24.31 -16.36 7.94
N SER A 54 23.52 -16.03 8.95
CA SER A 54 22.54 -14.94 8.89
C SER A 54 23.25 -13.64 8.50
N GLU A 55 22.60 -12.81 7.70
CA GLU A 55 23.19 -11.54 7.27
C GLU A 55 23.46 -10.63 8.47
N PRO A 56 24.52 -9.80 8.42
CA PRO A 56 24.76 -8.81 9.44
C PRO A 56 23.58 -7.82 9.50
N LEU A 57 22.95 -7.76 10.68
CA LEU A 57 21.81 -6.88 10.94
C LEU A 57 22.22 -5.41 10.75
N LEU A 58 21.42 -4.67 9.99
CA LEU A 58 21.59 -3.24 9.80
C LEU A 58 20.92 -2.51 10.97
N GLN A 59 21.68 -2.29 12.05
CA GLN A 59 21.17 -1.69 13.29
C GLN A 59 21.75 -0.27 13.48
N PRO A 60 20.91 0.76 13.68
CA PRO A 60 21.38 2.11 13.96
C PRO A 60 21.94 2.26 15.38
N TYR A 61 21.47 1.46 16.33
CA TYR A 61 21.82 1.56 17.75
C TYR A 61 22.30 0.22 18.31
N PRO A 62 23.05 0.24 19.45
CA PRO A 62 23.41 -0.98 20.16
C PRO A 62 22.19 -1.80 20.66
N PRO A 63 22.32 -3.11 20.88
CA PRO A 63 21.19 -4.01 21.18
C PRO A 63 20.38 -3.72 22.46
N TRP A 64 20.87 -2.87 23.35
CA TRP A 64 20.22 -2.54 24.62
C TRP A 64 19.48 -1.21 24.61
N GLN A 65 19.49 -0.47 23.49
CA GLN A 65 18.84 0.83 23.41
C GLN A 65 18.49 1.20 21.98
N HIS A 66 17.23 1.59 21.73
CA HIS A 66 16.82 2.24 20.49
C HIS A 66 16.62 3.74 20.73
N GLY A 67 17.08 4.59 19.82
CA GLY A 67 16.90 6.04 19.87
C GLY A 67 17.84 6.80 20.81
N PRO A 68 17.86 8.14 20.70
CA PRO A 68 18.63 9.01 21.59
C PRO A 68 18.01 9.09 23.00
N ARG A 69 18.78 9.58 23.97
CA ARG A 69 18.31 9.80 25.36
C ARG A 69 17.84 11.23 25.64
N HIS A 70 18.17 12.18 24.78
CA HIS A 70 17.77 13.56 24.95
C HIS A 70 16.31 13.78 24.53
N GLY A 71 15.67 14.78 25.14
CA GLY A 71 14.29 15.13 24.84
C GLY A 71 14.15 16.00 23.58
N HIS A 72 12.91 16.20 23.14
CA HIS A 72 12.54 17.04 21.99
C HIS A 72 13.13 18.45 22.02
N ARG A 73 13.22 19.06 23.21
CA ARG A 73 13.85 20.38 23.40
C ARG A 73 15.28 20.44 22.85
N HIS A 74 16.07 19.38 23.06
CA HIS A 74 17.45 19.32 22.56
C HIS A 74 17.48 19.35 21.03
N VAL A 75 16.62 18.57 20.37
CA VAL A 75 16.50 18.54 18.91
C VAL A 75 16.17 19.92 18.35
N ARG A 76 15.22 20.61 18.99
CA ARG A 76 14.85 21.98 18.62
C ARG A 76 15.98 22.98 18.82
N ASP A 77 16.72 22.87 19.92
CA ASP A 77 17.77 23.84 20.24
C ASP A 77 19.05 23.61 19.40
N CYS A 78 19.27 22.38 18.92
CA CYS A 78 20.42 21.99 18.10
C CYS A 78 20.18 22.03 16.58
N GLN A 79 18.95 22.25 16.11
CA GLN A 79 18.66 22.33 14.67
C GLN A 79 19.17 23.64 14.04
N PRO A 80 19.35 23.69 12.71
CA PRO A 80 19.74 24.92 12.02
C PRO A 80 18.74 26.06 12.26
N ARG A 81 19.24 27.26 12.57
CA ARG A 81 18.43 28.45 12.88
C ARG A 81 17.39 28.81 11.83
N LYS A 82 17.60 28.44 10.55
CA LYS A 82 16.63 28.69 9.47
C LYS A 82 15.26 28.04 9.69
N TYR A 83 15.19 26.98 10.50
CA TYR A 83 13.95 26.27 10.83
C TYR A 83 13.27 26.77 12.11
N GLY A 84 13.85 27.78 12.78
CA GLY A 84 13.31 28.36 14.01
C GLY A 84 13.05 27.30 15.10
N ASN A 85 11.83 27.29 15.63
CA ASN A 85 11.42 26.37 16.71
C ASN A 85 10.65 25.15 16.21
N VAL A 86 10.41 25.02 14.89
CA VAL A 86 9.61 23.95 14.32
C VAL A 86 10.54 22.81 13.90
N THR A 87 10.30 21.61 14.43
CA THR A 87 11.15 20.43 14.22
C THR A 87 10.56 19.41 13.24
N HIS A 88 9.48 19.77 12.57
CA HIS A 88 8.80 18.97 11.56
C HIS A 88 8.37 19.86 10.39
N GLU A 89 8.11 19.25 9.24
CA GLU A 89 7.46 19.88 8.10
C GLU A 89 6.05 19.31 7.93
N ALA A 90 5.12 20.17 7.53
CA ALA A 90 3.73 19.81 7.26
C ALA A 90 3.40 20.13 5.80
N TRP A 91 2.75 19.21 5.11
CA TRP A 91 2.38 19.37 3.70
C TRP A 91 0.98 18.80 3.44
N PRO A 92 0.10 19.50 2.71
CA PRO A 92 -1.21 18.98 2.38
C PRO A 92 -1.09 17.74 1.48
N GLY A 93 -1.75 16.64 1.85
CA GLY A 93 -1.85 15.45 1.01
C GLY A 93 -2.63 15.72 -0.28
N ASP A 94 -2.20 15.11 -1.38
CA ASP A 94 -2.94 15.09 -2.64
C ASP A 94 -4.32 14.47 -2.39
N ASN A 95 -5.40 15.20 -2.71
CA ASN A 95 -6.78 14.73 -2.55
C ASN A 95 -7.42 14.32 -3.89
N SER A 96 -6.61 14.17 -4.94
CA SER A 96 -7.10 13.80 -6.27
C SER A 96 -7.58 12.34 -6.30
N THR A 97 -8.80 12.15 -6.79
CA THR A 97 -9.43 10.83 -6.97
C THR A 97 -9.38 10.33 -8.41
N ALA A 98 -8.85 11.14 -9.33
CA ALA A 98 -8.81 10.82 -10.76
C ALA A 98 -7.60 9.94 -11.11
N GLY A 99 -7.86 8.70 -11.51
CA GLY A 99 -6.86 7.74 -12.00
C GLY A 99 -6.48 6.68 -10.95
N PRO A 100 -5.39 5.93 -11.15
CA PRO A 100 -5.02 4.84 -10.24
C PRO A 100 -4.59 5.38 -8.87
N VAL A 101 -4.93 4.64 -7.81
CA VAL A 101 -4.55 4.91 -6.41
C VAL A 101 -3.04 4.97 -6.24
N ALA A 102 -2.32 4.03 -6.86
CA ALA A 102 -0.88 3.92 -6.78
C ALA A 102 -0.27 3.64 -8.15
N VAL A 103 0.86 4.27 -8.45
CA VAL A 103 1.68 3.98 -9.64
C VAL A 103 3.07 3.59 -9.19
N THR A 104 3.42 2.33 -9.38
CA THR A 104 4.76 1.80 -9.09
C THR A 104 5.64 1.82 -10.34
N ARG A 105 6.85 2.37 -10.22
CA ARG A 105 7.88 2.43 -11.26
C ARG A 105 9.12 1.69 -10.77
N THR A 106 9.48 0.62 -11.46
CA THR A 106 10.75 -0.08 -11.26
C THR A 106 11.89 0.72 -11.88
N PHE A 107 13.04 0.76 -11.22
CA PHE A 107 14.25 1.36 -11.75
C PHE A 107 15.45 0.44 -11.59
N VAL A 108 16.37 0.59 -12.54
CA VAL A 108 17.73 0.06 -12.48
C VAL A 108 18.64 1.23 -12.82
N SER A 109 19.38 1.73 -11.84
CA SER A 109 20.10 3.00 -11.97
C SER A 109 21.53 2.89 -11.44
N TYR A 110 22.44 3.63 -12.05
CA TYR A 110 23.79 3.81 -11.55
C TYR A 110 23.80 4.88 -10.46
N ILE A 111 24.37 4.56 -9.29
CA ILE A 111 24.44 5.46 -8.14
C ILE A 111 25.89 5.51 -7.62
N PRO A 112 26.56 6.67 -7.64
CA PRO A 112 26.15 7.90 -8.33
C PRO A 112 26.04 7.72 -9.86
N PRO A 113 25.33 8.61 -10.58
CA PRO A 113 25.10 8.47 -12.01
C PRO A 113 26.39 8.57 -12.84
N GLU A 114 27.38 9.30 -12.34
CA GLU A 114 28.68 9.52 -12.98
C GLU A 114 29.82 9.13 -12.04
N GLY A 115 30.97 8.76 -12.60
CA GLY A 115 32.17 8.36 -11.85
C GLY A 115 32.53 6.88 -11.97
N SER A 116 33.77 6.54 -11.56
CA SER A 116 34.32 5.18 -11.58
C SER A 116 33.68 4.25 -10.56
N ASP A 117 33.18 4.79 -9.45
CA ASP A 117 32.68 4.03 -8.31
C ASP A 117 31.16 3.79 -8.39
N ARG A 118 30.57 4.03 -9.56
CA ARG A 118 29.13 3.84 -9.80
C ARG A 118 28.75 2.38 -9.60
N LYS A 119 27.68 2.14 -8.84
CA LYS A 119 27.09 0.80 -8.67
C LYS A 119 25.67 0.78 -9.19
N VAL A 120 25.22 -0.40 -9.60
CA VAL A 120 23.84 -0.59 -10.04
C VAL A 120 22.96 -0.84 -8.83
N ALA A 121 21.94 -0.01 -8.66
CA ALA A 121 20.88 -0.18 -7.67
C ALA A 121 19.57 -0.57 -8.38
N TYR A 122 18.86 -1.53 -7.79
CA TYR A 122 17.55 -2.00 -8.24
C TYR A 122 16.53 -1.56 -7.22
N GLY A 123 15.38 -1.08 -7.66
CA GLY A 123 14.37 -0.62 -6.73
C GLY A 123 13.09 -0.16 -7.39
N HIS A 124 12.24 0.43 -6.56
CA HIS A 124 10.91 0.87 -6.95
C HIS A 124 10.58 2.22 -6.31
N PHE A 125 9.93 3.09 -7.07
CA PHE A 125 9.18 4.23 -6.56
C PHE A 125 7.70 3.94 -6.70
N THR A 126 6.94 4.12 -5.63
CA THR A 126 5.48 4.07 -5.68
C THR A 126 4.94 5.44 -5.32
N PHE A 127 4.20 6.04 -6.26
CA PHE A 127 3.51 7.32 -6.06
C PHE A 127 2.05 7.05 -5.73
N VAL A 128 1.59 7.57 -4.61
CA VAL A 128 0.26 7.30 -4.04
C VAL A 128 -0.54 8.60 -4.01
N ARG A 129 -1.80 8.50 -4.47
CA ARG A 129 -2.79 9.57 -4.45
C ARG A 129 -3.77 9.36 -3.32
N ASP A 130 -4.40 10.45 -2.88
CA ASP A 130 -5.37 10.43 -1.78
C ASP A 130 -4.85 9.67 -0.55
N PRO A 131 -3.63 9.97 -0.06
CA PRO A 131 -2.99 9.16 0.97
C PRO A 131 -3.79 9.16 2.28
N LEU A 132 -4.64 10.16 2.53
CA LEU A 132 -5.55 10.14 3.68
C LEU A 132 -6.48 8.92 3.67
N ARG A 133 -6.96 8.50 2.49
CA ARG A 133 -7.93 7.38 2.36
C ARG A 133 -7.29 6.08 1.88
N THR A 134 -6.11 6.14 1.27
CA THR A 134 -5.49 5.00 0.60
C THR A 134 -4.26 4.45 1.32
N PHE A 135 -3.71 5.17 2.30
CA PHE A 135 -2.53 4.75 3.05
C PHE A 135 -2.87 4.33 4.48
N SER A 136 -2.34 3.20 4.90
CA SER A 136 -2.45 2.69 6.27
C SER A 136 -1.13 2.17 6.82
N VAL A 137 -0.89 2.43 8.11
CA VAL A 137 0.14 1.74 8.90
C VAL A 137 -0.52 0.54 9.57
N LEU A 138 0.00 -0.67 9.33
CA LEU A 138 -0.57 -1.92 9.83
C LEU A 138 0.34 -2.54 10.90
N GLU A 139 -0.28 -3.12 11.93
CA GLU A 139 0.38 -3.95 12.93
C GLU A 139 0.73 -5.35 12.38
N PRO A 140 1.80 -6.01 12.87
CA PRO A 140 2.24 -7.32 12.38
C PRO A 140 1.16 -8.40 12.58
N GLY A 141 0.67 -8.97 11.48
CA GLY A 141 -0.35 -10.02 11.52
C GLY A 141 -1.73 -9.54 12.02
N GLY A 142 -2.01 -8.24 11.89
CA GLY A 142 -3.30 -7.62 12.23
C GLY A 142 -3.31 -6.84 13.54
N ALA A 143 -4.46 -6.25 13.86
CA ALA A 143 -4.63 -5.38 15.02
C ALA A 143 -4.25 -6.10 16.34
N GLY A 144 -3.51 -5.40 17.21
CA GLY A 144 -2.94 -5.95 18.44
C GLY A 144 -1.63 -6.72 18.26
N GLY A 145 -1.11 -6.82 17.03
CA GLY A 145 0.16 -7.48 16.73
C GLY A 145 1.35 -6.89 17.49
N CYS A 146 1.40 -5.56 17.66
CA CYS A 146 2.48 -4.92 18.40
C CYS A 146 2.43 -5.25 19.90
N LEU A 147 1.24 -5.26 20.50
CA LEU A 147 1.05 -5.60 21.91
C LEU A 147 1.43 -7.06 22.20
N ALA A 148 1.20 -7.95 21.22
CA ALA A 148 1.58 -9.36 21.29
C ALA A 148 3.05 -9.63 20.95
N HIS A 149 3.86 -8.60 20.68
CA HIS A 149 5.24 -8.73 20.18
C HIS A 149 5.36 -9.65 18.97
N ARG A 150 4.34 -9.65 18.10
CA ARG A 150 4.27 -10.51 16.93
C ARG A 150 5.21 -9.99 15.84
N ARG A 151 5.75 -10.92 15.06
CA ARG A 151 6.45 -10.62 13.80
C ARG A 151 5.82 -11.44 12.68
N ALA A 152 5.59 -10.82 11.54
CA ALA A 152 4.99 -11.47 10.38
C ALA A 152 5.65 -10.97 9.08
N PRO A 153 5.73 -11.79 8.02
CA PRO A 153 6.13 -11.31 6.71
C PRO A 153 5.17 -10.22 6.20
N VAL A 154 5.69 -9.31 5.36
CA VAL A 154 4.89 -8.24 4.75
C VAL A 154 3.72 -8.83 3.96
N GLU A 155 3.93 -9.92 3.23
CA GLU A 155 2.91 -10.60 2.42
C GLU A 155 1.71 -11.08 3.23
N GLU A 156 1.93 -11.59 4.43
CA GLU A 156 0.87 -12.08 5.31
C GLU A 156 0.01 -10.92 5.82
N THR A 157 0.66 -9.87 6.32
CA THR A 157 -0.03 -8.67 6.85
C THR A 157 -0.74 -7.90 5.74
N ALA A 158 -0.13 -7.80 4.55
CA ALA A 158 -0.69 -7.10 3.40
C ALA A 158 -1.99 -7.74 2.88
N LYS A 159 -2.11 -9.07 2.95
CA LYS A 159 -3.33 -9.79 2.53
C LYS A 159 -4.54 -9.44 3.38
N LEU A 160 -4.34 -9.17 4.68
CA LEU A 160 -5.44 -8.85 5.61
C LEU A 160 -6.20 -7.59 5.22
N ARG A 161 -5.51 -6.62 4.58
CA ARG A 161 -6.10 -5.34 4.13
C ARG A 161 -6.11 -5.17 2.62
N LYS A 162 -5.91 -6.27 1.87
CA LYS A 162 -5.90 -6.28 0.39
C LYS A 162 -5.03 -5.15 -0.18
N CYS A 163 -3.81 -5.00 0.35
CA CYS A 163 -2.92 -3.93 -0.09
C CYS A 163 -2.53 -4.12 -1.57
N LEU A 164 -2.71 -3.06 -2.36
CA LEU A 164 -2.20 -2.95 -3.73
C LEU A 164 -0.67 -2.90 -3.73
N VAL A 165 -0.10 -2.13 -2.81
CA VAL A 165 1.34 -2.04 -2.58
C VAL A 165 1.59 -2.10 -1.07
N ALA A 166 2.54 -2.91 -0.64
CA ALA A 166 2.96 -2.94 0.75
C ALA A 166 4.49 -3.03 0.85
N GLN A 167 5.06 -2.34 1.82
CA GLN A 167 6.46 -2.47 2.18
C GLN A 167 6.62 -2.54 3.70
N ASN A 168 7.77 -3.01 4.18
CA ASN A 168 8.03 -2.99 5.62
C ASN A 168 8.00 -1.55 6.16
N GLY A 169 7.59 -1.40 7.41
CA GLY A 169 7.42 -0.12 8.08
C GLY A 169 8.57 0.22 9.03
N GLY A 170 8.20 0.50 10.28
CA GLY A 170 9.12 0.93 11.33
C GLY A 170 10.00 -0.17 11.90
N TYR A 171 10.94 0.26 12.73
CA TYR A 171 11.91 -0.60 13.40
C TYR A 171 11.26 -1.45 14.51
N PHE A 172 11.94 -2.54 14.87
CA PHE A 172 11.54 -3.43 15.94
C PHE A 172 12.74 -4.12 16.59
N ASP A 173 12.54 -4.65 17.80
CA ASP A 173 13.55 -5.47 18.45
C ASP A 173 13.55 -6.88 17.85
N MET A 174 14.66 -7.27 17.22
CA MET A 174 14.80 -8.57 16.55
C MET A 174 14.73 -9.77 17.49
N LYS A 175 15.01 -9.59 18.80
CA LYS A 175 14.98 -10.66 19.80
C LYS A 175 13.59 -10.80 20.41
N THR A 176 12.95 -9.70 20.78
CA THR A 176 11.66 -9.72 21.49
C THR A 176 10.47 -9.63 20.55
N GLY A 177 10.62 -9.00 19.38
CA GLY A 177 9.51 -8.68 18.47
C GLY A 177 8.75 -7.40 18.85
N GLU A 178 9.24 -6.64 19.84
CA GLU A 178 8.61 -5.36 20.22
C GLU A 178 8.71 -4.33 19.09
N CYS A 179 7.57 -3.71 18.74
CA CYS A 179 7.52 -2.55 17.85
C CYS A 179 8.25 -1.36 18.49
N LEU A 180 8.98 -0.56 17.70
CA LEU A 180 9.73 0.60 18.21
C LEU A 180 9.19 1.92 17.64
N GLY A 181 9.46 3.02 18.35
CA GLY A 181 8.92 4.35 18.05
C GLY A 181 7.43 4.52 18.30
N ASN A 182 6.88 5.62 17.79
CA ASN A 182 5.44 5.91 17.78
C ASN A 182 4.77 5.14 16.65
N VAL A 183 3.60 4.57 16.94
CA VAL A 183 2.76 3.86 15.96
C VAL A 183 1.30 4.26 16.16
N VAL A 184 0.69 4.80 15.10
CA VAL A 184 -0.76 5.03 14.99
C VAL A 184 -1.25 4.30 13.76
N SER A 185 -2.27 3.47 13.94
CA SER A 185 -2.86 2.62 12.90
C SER A 185 -4.35 2.93 12.81
N ASP A 186 -4.80 3.46 11.68
CA ASP A 186 -6.22 3.79 11.43
C ASP A 186 -6.86 4.63 12.55
N GLY A 187 -6.15 5.65 13.04
CA GLY A 187 -6.59 6.55 14.13
C GLY A 187 -6.41 5.99 15.54
N LYS A 188 -6.00 4.72 15.68
CA LYS A 188 -5.72 4.12 16.98
C LYS A 188 -4.25 4.28 17.35
N LEU A 189 -3.97 4.91 18.48
CA LEU A 189 -2.63 4.93 19.06
C LEU A 189 -2.26 3.52 19.54
N VAL A 190 -1.36 2.87 18.80
CA VAL A 190 -0.88 1.50 19.09
C VAL A 190 0.29 1.55 20.07
N ARG A 191 1.22 2.49 19.86
CA ARG A 191 2.41 2.67 20.69
C ARG A 191 2.78 4.13 20.78
N ASN A 192 3.00 4.58 22.02
CA ASN A 192 3.62 5.86 22.34
C ASN A 192 5.06 5.59 22.80
N SER A 193 6.02 6.29 22.20
CA SER A 193 7.44 6.18 22.53
C SER A 193 7.87 7.01 23.74
N GLY A 194 6.99 7.84 24.29
CA GLY A 194 7.29 8.73 25.42
C GLY A 194 8.23 9.87 25.04
N GLY A 195 8.05 10.43 23.83
CA GLY A 195 8.84 11.55 23.34
C GLY A 195 10.24 11.19 22.84
N LEU A 196 10.48 9.92 22.46
CA LEU A 196 11.73 9.49 21.87
C LEU A 196 11.94 10.17 20.50
N GLN A 197 13.14 10.70 20.28
CA GLN A 197 13.43 11.55 19.13
C GLN A 197 14.04 10.77 17.96
N ASN A 198 13.19 10.15 17.16
CA ASN A 198 13.53 9.65 15.84
C ASN A 198 12.69 10.33 14.76
N ALA A 199 13.12 10.21 13.50
CA ALA A 199 12.38 10.73 12.36
C ALA A 199 11.01 10.02 12.24
N GLN A 200 9.95 10.79 12.05
CA GLN A 200 8.57 10.29 12.00
C GLN A 200 7.90 10.73 10.72
N PHE A 201 6.98 9.89 10.25
CA PHE A 201 6.04 10.20 9.19
C PHE A 201 4.64 9.88 9.68
N GLY A 202 3.72 10.83 9.53
CA GLY A 202 2.32 10.61 9.84
C GLY A 202 1.37 11.42 8.95
N ILE A 203 0.11 11.03 8.96
CA ILE A 203 -0.99 11.72 8.31
C ILE A 203 -1.97 12.12 9.40
N ARG A 204 -2.34 13.40 9.44
CA ARG A 204 -3.36 13.94 10.34
C ARG A 204 -4.77 13.77 9.76
N LYS A 205 -5.79 13.93 10.61
CA LYS A 205 -7.20 13.72 10.25
C LYS A 205 -7.68 14.62 9.11
N ASP A 206 -7.09 15.80 8.94
CA ASP A 206 -7.36 16.73 7.84
C ASP A 206 -6.63 16.39 6.53
N GLY A 207 -5.82 15.33 6.50
CA GLY A 207 -5.01 14.95 5.34
C GLY A 207 -3.63 15.60 5.28
N THR A 208 -3.24 16.37 6.30
CA THR A 208 -1.89 16.94 6.38
C THR A 208 -0.87 15.82 6.65
N MET A 209 0.11 15.69 5.75
CA MET A 209 1.27 14.82 5.95
C MET A 209 2.32 15.57 6.78
N VAL A 210 2.90 14.89 7.77
CA VAL A 210 3.89 15.45 8.69
C VAL A 210 5.15 14.60 8.66
N PHE A 211 6.30 15.25 8.49
CA PHE A 211 7.62 14.63 8.46
C PHE A 211 8.56 15.31 9.45
N GLY A 212 9.32 14.55 10.23
CA GLY A 212 10.39 15.10 11.09
C GLY A 212 10.31 14.63 12.53
N TYR A 213 10.63 15.51 13.48
CA TYR A 213 10.70 15.18 14.91
C TYR A 213 9.50 15.75 15.66
N LEU A 214 8.80 14.88 16.38
CA LEU A 214 7.59 15.22 17.12
C LEU A 214 7.84 15.05 18.62
N SER A 215 7.27 15.97 19.41
CA SER A 215 7.15 15.81 20.85
C SER A 215 6.03 14.83 21.18
N GLU A 216 5.97 14.36 22.43
CA GLU A 216 4.85 13.54 22.88
C GLU A 216 3.52 14.31 22.82
N GLU A 217 3.54 15.61 23.13
CA GLU A 217 2.37 16.48 23.04
C GLU A 217 1.86 16.59 21.60
N ASP A 218 2.75 16.70 20.61
CA ASP A 218 2.37 16.74 19.19
C ASP A 218 1.67 15.44 18.76
N VAL A 219 2.13 14.30 19.26
CA VAL A 219 1.56 12.97 18.93
C VAL A 219 0.20 12.76 19.58
N LEU A 220 0.00 13.32 20.77
CA LEU A 220 -1.23 13.19 21.56
C LEU A 220 -2.25 14.31 21.30
N ASP A 221 -1.99 15.19 20.34
CA ASP A 221 -2.90 16.26 19.95
C ASP A 221 -4.26 15.71 19.51
N GLN A 222 -5.33 16.17 20.19
CA GLN A 222 -6.71 15.75 19.91
C GLN A 222 -7.45 16.68 18.95
N SER A 223 -6.90 17.87 18.68
CA SER A 223 -7.57 18.86 17.82
C SER A 223 -7.53 18.43 16.35
N ASN A 224 -6.38 17.96 15.88
CA ASN A 224 -6.19 17.36 14.58
C ASN A 224 -5.31 16.11 14.72
N PRO A 225 -5.88 15.00 15.23
CA PRO A 225 -5.09 13.83 15.62
C PRO A 225 -4.47 13.14 14.40
N PHE A 226 -3.38 12.42 14.64
CA PHE A 226 -2.82 11.50 13.66
C PHE A 226 -3.80 10.35 13.39
N VAL A 227 -4.04 10.06 12.11
CA VAL A 227 -4.74 8.85 11.65
C VAL A 227 -3.76 7.75 11.28
N GLN A 228 -2.55 8.12 10.83
CA GLN A 228 -1.46 7.19 10.55
C GLN A 228 -0.17 7.79 11.11
N LEU A 229 0.68 6.99 11.76
CA LEU A 229 1.99 7.41 12.25
C LEU A 229 2.93 6.23 12.32
N VAL A 230 4.14 6.40 11.79
CA VAL A 230 5.23 5.43 11.88
C VAL A 230 6.56 6.14 12.11
N SER A 231 7.43 5.54 12.91
CA SER A 231 8.76 6.06 13.19
C SER A 231 9.82 5.30 12.38
N GLY A 232 10.71 6.07 11.76
CA GLY A 232 11.91 5.60 11.10
C GLY A 232 13.18 5.95 11.89
N VAL A 233 14.32 5.98 11.22
CA VAL A 233 15.59 6.48 11.77
C VAL A 233 16.33 7.20 10.64
N VAL A 234 16.76 8.43 10.90
CA VAL A 234 17.29 9.43 9.94
C VAL A 234 16.22 10.09 9.08
N TRP A 235 16.15 11.41 9.17
CA TRP A 235 15.43 12.28 8.25
C TRP A 235 16.32 12.58 7.03
N LEU A 236 15.97 12.01 5.87
CA LEU A 236 16.79 12.06 4.65
C LEU A 236 16.76 13.44 3.98
N LEU A 237 15.55 13.95 3.75
CA LEU A 237 15.32 15.21 3.05
C LEU A 237 14.38 16.10 3.86
N ARG A 238 14.77 17.36 4.04
CA ARG A 238 13.94 18.41 4.65
C ARG A 238 13.88 19.59 3.69
N ASP A 239 12.67 19.94 3.24
CA ASP A 239 12.44 21.06 2.31
C ASP A 239 13.29 20.96 1.03
N GLY A 240 13.35 19.75 0.45
CA GLY A 240 14.12 19.46 -0.76
C GLY A 240 15.63 19.36 -0.57
N GLU A 241 16.14 19.49 0.66
CA GLU A 241 17.57 19.47 0.97
C GLU A 241 17.99 18.27 1.83
N VAL A 242 19.20 17.75 1.59
CA VAL A 242 19.75 16.62 2.36
C VAL A 242 19.94 17.00 3.83
N TYR A 243 19.37 16.19 4.72
CA TYR A 243 19.25 16.49 6.16
C TYR A 243 19.93 15.45 7.09
N ILE A 244 20.82 14.63 6.53
CA ILE A 244 21.46 13.52 7.26
C ILE A 244 22.40 14.02 8.36
N ASN A 245 23.18 15.08 8.12
CA ASN A 245 24.08 15.62 9.15
C ASN A 245 23.33 16.14 10.38
N GLN A 246 22.17 16.76 10.17
CA GLN A 246 21.32 17.25 11.23
C GLN A 246 20.64 16.10 11.95
N SER A 247 20.23 15.07 11.21
CA SER A 247 19.71 13.82 11.79
C SER A 247 20.73 13.10 12.67
N ARG A 248 22.02 13.15 12.31
CA ARG A 248 23.11 12.64 13.17
C ARG A 248 23.11 13.30 14.53
N VAL A 249 22.93 14.62 14.59
CA VAL A 249 22.88 15.35 15.86
C VAL A 249 21.56 15.09 16.60
N ALA A 250 20.44 15.06 15.88
CA ALA A 250 19.12 14.91 16.48
C ALA A 250 18.83 13.50 17.00
N GLU A 251 19.40 12.45 16.40
CA GLU A 251 19.04 11.05 16.67
C GLU A 251 20.17 10.23 17.31
N CYS A 252 21.41 10.73 17.31
CA CYS A 252 22.52 10.08 18.03
C CYS A 252 22.56 10.56 19.48
N GLY A 253 22.75 9.65 20.44
CA GLY A 253 22.94 10.03 21.84
C GLY A 253 24.40 10.40 22.16
N ASP A 254 24.60 11.42 23.00
CA ASP A 254 25.93 11.89 23.45
C ASP A 254 26.79 10.80 24.14
N THR A 255 26.16 9.75 24.67
CA THR A 255 26.84 8.64 25.37
C THR A 255 27.06 7.40 24.50
N GLN A 256 26.58 7.39 23.26
CA GLN A 256 26.75 6.26 22.35
C GLN A 256 28.09 6.37 21.63
N THR A 257 28.74 5.22 21.36
CA THR A 257 29.87 5.21 20.43
C THR A 257 29.35 5.56 19.04
N THR A 258 29.65 6.78 18.60
CA THR A 258 29.26 7.36 17.30
C THR A 258 29.52 6.42 16.12
N GLY A 259 30.50 5.51 16.24
CA GLY A 259 30.83 4.52 15.23
C GLY A 259 29.69 3.58 14.81
N THR A 260 28.71 3.27 15.67
CA THR A 260 27.58 2.40 15.29
C THR A 260 26.57 3.11 14.39
N PHE A 261 26.16 4.32 14.79
CA PHE A 261 25.24 5.16 14.02
C PHE A 261 25.88 5.65 12.71
N ASP A 262 27.15 6.06 12.75
CA ASP A 262 27.89 6.46 11.55
C ASP A 262 28.11 5.30 10.59
N LYS A 263 28.36 4.08 11.09
CA LYS A 263 28.37 2.87 10.25
C LYS A 263 27.01 2.67 9.60
N PHE A 264 25.91 2.78 10.36
CA PHE A 264 24.56 2.63 9.82
C PHE A 264 24.26 3.62 8.69
N ILE A 265 24.70 4.87 8.79
CA ILE A 265 24.51 5.88 7.74
C ILE A 265 25.33 5.57 6.49
N ASN A 266 26.60 5.25 6.67
CA ASN A 266 27.57 5.19 5.58
C ASN A 266 27.64 3.81 4.90
N VAL A 267 27.19 2.74 5.57
CA VAL A 267 27.18 1.39 4.99
C VAL A 267 26.12 1.26 3.90
N ILE A 268 26.51 0.65 2.78
CA ILE A 268 25.56 0.27 1.74
C ILE A 268 24.71 -0.91 2.23
N SER A 269 23.42 -0.88 1.95
CA SER A 269 22.50 -1.99 2.23
C SER A 269 21.22 -1.83 1.41
N ALA A 270 20.28 -2.77 1.58
CA ALA A 270 18.90 -2.54 1.18
C ALA A 270 18.27 -1.45 2.06
N ARG A 271 17.45 -0.57 1.48
CA ARG A 271 16.86 0.59 2.17
C ARG A 271 15.40 0.77 1.76
N THR A 272 14.59 1.25 2.69
CA THR A 272 13.24 1.72 2.40
C THR A 272 13.03 3.13 2.94
N ALA A 273 12.18 3.89 2.29
CA ALA A 273 11.87 5.25 2.68
C ALA A 273 10.40 5.59 2.39
N VAL A 274 9.92 6.60 3.09
CA VAL A 274 8.64 7.25 2.82
C VAL A 274 8.86 8.77 2.76
N GLY A 275 8.26 9.40 1.76
CA GLY A 275 8.38 10.83 1.51
C GLY A 275 7.18 11.38 0.75
N HIS A 276 7.28 12.61 0.26
CA HIS A 276 6.28 13.19 -0.63
C HIS A 276 6.89 14.09 -1.70
N ASP A 277 6.17 14.30 -2.80
CA ASP A 277 6.54 15.26 -3.83
C ASP A 277 5.86 16.63 -3.64
N ARG A 278 6.14 17.56 -4.57
CA ARG A 278 5.54 18.91 -4.54
C ARG A 278 4.03 18.92 -4.71
N GLN A 279 3.45 17.91 -5.33
CA GLN A 279 2.00 17.81 -5.55
C GLN A 279 1.28 17.24 -4.33
N GLY A 280 2.00 16.85 -3.28
CA GLY A 280 1.42 16.22 -2.09
C GLY A 280 1.12 14.73 -2.28
N ARG A 281 1.62 14.10 -3.34
CA ARG A 281 1.55 12.64 -3.47
C ARG A 281 2.53 12.01 -2.52
N LEU A 282 2.10 10.96 -1.84
CA LEU A 282 2.97 10.16 -1.00
C LEU A 282 3.88 9.29 -1.88
N VAL A 283 5.15 9.19 -1.52
CA VAL A 283 6.18 8.47 -2.26
C VAL A 283 6.77 7.38 -1.36
N LEU A 284 6.55 6.12 -1.72
CA LEU A 284 7.21 4.98 -1.09
C LEU A 284 8.38 4.53 -1.95
N VAL A 285 9.54 4.31 -1.33
CA VAL A 285 10.76 3.93 -2.06
C VAL A 285 11.38 2.72 -1.44
N HIS A 286 11.72 1.75 -2.29
CA HIS A 286 12.38 0.51 -1.91
C HIS A 286 13.61 0.31 -2.79
N VAL A 287 14.76 0.02 -2.18
CA VAL A 287 16.01 -0.30 -2.87
C VAL A 287 16.51 -1.66 -2.37
N ASP A 288 16.66 -2.60 -3.30
CA ASP A 288 17.26 -3.89 -3.00
C ASP A 288 18.75 -3.75 -2.69
N GLY A 289 19.26 -4.63 -1.83
CA GLY A 289 20.65 -4.58 -1.43
C GLY A 289 21.02 -5.69 -0.45
N GLN A 290 22.23 -5.60 0.06
CA GLN A 290 22.79 -6.49 1.07
C GLN A 290 23.86 -5.72 1.81
N THR A 291 23.78 -5.70 3.15
CA THR A 291 24.65 -4.90 4.00
C THR A 291 26.13 -5.17 3.69
N GLU A 292 26.89 -4.12 3.40
CA GLU A 292 28.31 -4.12 2.99
C GLU A 292 28.62 -4.60 1.56
N TYR A 293 27.63 -5.07 0.77
CA TYR A 293 27.88 -5.61 -0.58
C TYR A 293 27.09 -4.93 -1.70
N ARG A 294 25.78 -4.67 -1.51
CA ARG A 294 24.88 -4.16 -2.55
C ARG A 294 23.87 -3.15 -1.97
N GLY A 295 23.30 -2.34 -2.85
CA GLY A 295 22.34 -1.31 -2.49
C GLY A 295 23.00 0.05 -2.30
N VAL A 296 22.44 0.88 -1.42
CA VAL A 296 22.84 2.28 -1.24
C VAL A 296 23.07 2.60 0.24
N ASN A 297 23.92 3.59 0.50
CA ASN A 297 24.00 4.23 1.81
C ASN A 297 22.95 5.36 1.91
N LEU A 298 22.83 5.99 3.07
CA LEU A 298 21.78 7.01 3.27
C LEU A 298 22.06 8.30 2.49
N TRP A 299 23.33 8.68 2.28
CA TRP A 299 23.71 9.85 1.50
C TRP A 299 23.26 9.72 0.05
N GLU A 300 23.60 8.58 -0.57
CA GLU A 300 23.21 8.24 -1.92
C GLU A 300 21.70 8.15 -2.08
N MET A 301 21.02 7.57 -1.10
CA MET A 301 19.55 7.52 -1.08
C MET A 301 18.95 8.93 -1.05
N ALA A 302 19.43 9.82 -0.17
CA ALA A 302 18.90 11.18 -0.06
C ALA A 302 19.11 11.98 -1.35
N GLU A 303 20.31 11.92 -1.95
CA GLU A 303 20.57 12.60 -3.22
C GLU A 303 19.72 12.03 -4.37
N PHE A 304 19.54 10.71 -4.40
CA PHE A 304 18.69 10.07 -5.40
C PHE A 304 17.22 10.50 -5.26
N LEU A 305 16.68 10.55 -4.04
CA LEU A 305 15.34 11.06 -3.76
C LEU A 305 15.19 12.53 -4.16
N LYS A 306 16.20 13.36 -3.87
CA LYS A 306 16.23 14.79 -4.22
C LYS A 306 16.15 14.97 -5.74
N GLN A 307 16.92 14.19 -6.50
CA GLN A 307 16.88 14.20 -7.97
C GLN A 307 15.53 13.78 -8.55
N GLN A 308 14.79 12.89 -7.86
CA GLN A 308 13.43 12.51 -8.24
C GLN A 308 12.35 13.51 -7.81
N GLY A 309 12.73 14.65 -7.21
CA GLY A 309 11.80 15.72 -6.83
C GLY A 309 11.04 15.49 -5.52
N VAL A 310 11.53 14.58 -4.66
CA VAL A 310 11.00 14.37 -3.31
C VAL A 310 11.40 15.55 -2.42
N ILE A 311 10.45 16.05 -1.62
CA ILE A 311 10.62 17.25 -0.80
C ILE A 311 11.00 16.90 0.64
N ASN A 312 10.18 16.09 1.30
CA ASN A 312 10.52 15.53 2.60
C ASN A 312 10.53 14.01 2.52
N ALA A 313 11.48 13.35 3.19
CA ALA A 313 11.54 11.90 3.27
C ALA A 313 12.27 11.41 4.51
N ILE A 314 11.79 10.33 5.13
CA ILE A 314 12.46 9.65 6.24
C ILE A 314 12.88 8.23 5.81
N ASN A 315 13.96 7.72 6.42
CA ASN A 315 14.39 6.34 6.22
C ASN A 315 13.64 5.39 7.18
N LEU A 316 13.08 4.32 6.64
CA LEU A 316 12.42 3.24 7.37
C LEU A 316 13.37 2.04 7.55
N ASP A 317 12.87 0.91 8.07
CA ASP A 317 13.71 -0.26 8.31
C ASP A 317 14.29 -0.84 7.00
N GLY A 318 15.51 -1.37 7.07
CA GLY A 318 16.31 -1.77 5.91
C GLY A 318 17.00 -3.12 6.07
N GLY A 319 18.05 -3.35 5.29
CA GLY A 319 18.75 -4.63 5.24
C GLY A 319 17.79 -5.78 4.93
N GLY A 320 17.89 -6.88 5.68
CA GLY A 320 17.01 -8.05 5.48
C GLY A 320 15.52 -7.81 5.74
N SER A 321 15.15 -6.68 6.35
CA SER A 321 13.74 -6.29 6.51
C SER A 321 13.14 -5.67 5.24
N ALA A 322 13.98 -5.09 4.36
CA ALA A 322 13.56 -4.41 3.15
C ALA A 322 12.77 -5.35 2.24
N THR A 323 11.48 -5.10 2.10
CA THR A 323 10.54 -5.98 1.39
C THR A 323 9.51 -5.14 0.66
N LEU A 324 9.27 -5.45 -0.62
CA LEU A 324 8.17 -4.89 -1.41
C LEU A 324 7.23 -6.01 -1.85
N VAL A 325 5.93 -5.77 -1.66
CA VAL A 325 4.85 -6.65 -2.07
C VAL A 325 3.90 -5.87 -2.97
N LEU A 326 3.58 -6.42 -4.13
CA LEU A 326 2.63 -5.86 -5.08
C LEU A 326 1.46 -6.82 -5.23
N ASN A 327 0.23 -6.37 -4.99
CA ASN A 327 -0.99 -7.19 -5.04
C ASN A 327 -0.87 -8.52 -4.27
N GLY A 328 -0.23 -8.49 -3.10
CA GLY A 328 -0.07 -9.64 -2.22
C GLY A 328 1.03 -10.64 -2.63
N THR A 329 1.84 -10.35 -3.65
CA THR A 329 3.01 -11.16 -4.05
C THR A 329 4.31 -10.40 -3.84
N LEU A 330 5.36 -11.09 -3.38
CA LEU A 330 6.70 -10.52 -3.24
C LEU A 330 7.23 -10.03 -4.60
N ALA A 331 7.67 -8.78 -4.66
CA ALA A 331 8.15 -8.10 -5.87
C ALA A 331 9.57 -7.51 -5.72
N SER A 332 10.28 -7.86 -4.65
CA SER A 332 11.66 -7.47 -4.38
C SER A 332 12.58 -8.69 -4.23
N TYR A 333 13.88 -8.45 -4.06
CA TYR A 333 14.87 -9.48 -3.76
C TYR A 333 15.42 -9.32 -2.32
N PRO A 334 14.77 -9.94 -1.31
CA PRO A 334 15.21 -9.87 0.08
C PRO A 334 16.66 -10.32 0.28
N SER A 335 17.31 -9.74 1.29
CA SER A 335 18.71 -10.07 1.61
C SER A 335 18.85 -11.20 2.64
N GLU A 336 17.81 -11.57 3.39
CA GLU A 336 17.90 -12.65 4.37
C GLU A 336 18.15 -14.00 3.69
N HIS A 337 19.06 -14.80 4.28
CA HIS A 337 19.36 -16.14 3.79
C HIS A 337 18.50 -17.19 4.50
N CYS A 338 17.88 -18.04 3.68
CA CYS A 338 17.32 -19.33 4.05
C CYS A 338 18.04 -20.40 3.20
N MET A 339 17.38 -21.48 2.77
CA MET A 339 17.95 -22.34 1.71
C MET A 339 18.17 -21.56 0.39
N TRP A 340 17.44 -20.44 0.22
CA TRP A 340 17.56 -19.45 -0.85
C TRP A 340 17.61 -18.03 -0.22
N ARG A 341 17.03 -17.02 -0.88
CA ARG A 341 16.70 -15.73 -0.26
C ARG A 341 15.24 -15.74 0.18
N CYS A 342 14.96 -15.29 1.40
CA CYS A 342 13.61 -15.27 1.96
C CYS A 342 13.27 -13.88 2.54
N PRO A 343 12.00 -13.44 2.49
CA PRO A 343 11.57 -12.26 3.20
C PRO A 343 11.63 -12.48 4.72
N ARG A 344 11.94 -11.43 5.47
CA ARG A 344 12.01 -11.48 6.94
C ARG A 344 10.61 -11.28 7.55
N SER A 345 10.35 -11.97 8.67
CA SER A 345 9.24 -11.60 9.55
C SER A 345 9.55 -10.30 10.28
N ILE A 346 8.83 -9.24 9.92
CA ILE A 346 9.00 -7.86 10.39
C ILE A 346 7.89 -7.47 11.36
N SER A 347 7.88 -6.20 11.77
CA SER A 347 6.88 -5.62 12.66
C SER A 347 5.79 -4.89 11.87
N THR A 348 5.78 -3.56 11.88
CA THR A 348 4.76 -2.77 11.17
C THR A 348 4.96 -2.83 9.65
N VAL A 349 3.85 -2.67 8.93
CA VAL A 349 3.80 -2.63 7.46
C VAL A 349 3.17 -1.32 7.05
N VAL A 350 3.70 -0.69 6.01
CA VAL A 350 2.98 0.41 5.35
C VAL A 350 2.27 -0.15 4.12
N CYS A 351 0.97 0.12 4.04
CA CYS A 351 0.05 -0.50 3.10
C CYS A 351 -0.66 0.60 2.31
N VAL A 352 -0.67 0.45 0.99
CA VAL A 352 -1.50 1.23 0.08
C VAL A 352 -2.63 0.34 -0.41
N HIS A 353 -3.87 0.77 -0.24
CA HIS A 353 -5.07 0.02 -0.59
C HIS A 353 -6.10 0.94 -1.23
N GLU A 354 -7.14 0.35 -1.83
CA GLU A 354 -8.28 1.14 -2.31
C GLU A 354 -9.00 1.82 -1.13
N PRO A 355 -9.58 3.02 -1.32
CA PRO A 355 -10.34 3.69 -0.26
C PRO A 355 -11.43 2.79 0.29
N GLY A 356 -11.47 2.64 1.62
CA GLY A 356 -12.53 1.91 2.31
C GLY A 356 -13.84 2.71 2.35
N CYS A 357 -14.96 2.00 2.44
CA CYS A 357 -16.28 2.58 2.70
C CYS A 357 -16.54 2.65 4.21
N ASP A 358 -17.44 3.55 4.59
CA ASP A 358 -17.99 3.63 5.94
C ASP A 358 -19.52 3.45 5.88
N PRO A 359 -20.08 2.36 6.42
CA PRO A 359 -19.39 1.20 6.99
C PRO A 359 -18.72 0.33 5.91
N PRO A 360 -17.76 -0.54 6.27
CA PRO A 360 -16.97 -1.31 5.30
C PRO A 360 -17.78 -2.25 4.40
N ASP A 361 -18.95 -2.67 4.87
CA ASP A 361 -19.86 -3.60 4.21
C ASP A 361 -21.06 -2.89 3.57
N CYS A 362 -21.09 -1.55 3.56
CA CYS A 362 -22.23 -0.79 3.06
C CYS A 362 -23.56 -1.27 3.67
N SER A 363 -23.53 -1.55 4.98
CA SER A 363 -24.66 -2.06 5.77
C SER A 363 -25.20 -3.41 5.29
N GLY A 364 -24.40 -4.16 4.51
CA GLY A 364 -24.82 -5.41 3.87
C GLY A 364 -25.75 -5.21 2.68
N HIS A 365 -25.88 -3.98 2.18
CA HIS A 365 -26.87 -3.58 1.18
C HIS A 365 -26.25 -2.91 -0.05
N GLY A 366 -24.93 -3.05 -0.24
CA GLY A 366 -24.24 -2.50 -1.38
C GLY A 366 -22.80 -2.99 -1.53
N LEU A 367 -22.18 -2.54 -2.62
CA LEU A 367 -20.79 -2.78 -2.95
C LEU A 367 -19.97 -1.52 -2.69
N CYS A 368 -18.82 -1.70 -2.04
CA CYS A 368 -17.88 -0.61 -1.84
C CYS A 368 -17.03 -0.39 -3.10
N VAL A 369 -17.14 0.80 -3.71
CA VAL A 369 -16.38 1.18 -4.90
C VAL A 369 -15.72 2.54 -4.67
N ALA A 370 -14.38 2.59 -4.68
CA ALA A 370 -13.59 3.81 -4.44
C ALA A 370 -14.03 4.57 -3.15
N GLY A 371 -14.33 3.80 -2.10
CA GLY A 371 -14.77 4.30 -0.80
C GLY A 371 -16.14 4.96 -0.79
N HIS A 372 -16.99 4.67 -1.78
CA HIS A 372 -18.41 5.00 -1.78
C HIS A 372 -19.24 3.72 -1.86
N CYS A 373 -20.33 3.67 -1.10
CA CYS A 373 -21.26 2.57 -1.18
C CYS A 373 -22.18 2.73 -2.39
N HIS A 374 -22.18 1.72 -3.25
CA HIS A 374 -23.15 1.57 -4.33
C HIS A 374 -24.19 0.54 -3.91
N CYS A 375 -25.41 0.97 -3.61
CA CYS A 375 -26.42 0.10 -3.05
C CYS A 375 -26.93 -0.92 -4.09
N ASP A 376 -27.05 -2.18 -3.66
CA ASP A 376 -27.38 -3.33 -4.53
C ASP A 376 -28.82 -3.31 -5.04
N SER A 377 -29.72 -2.61 -4.32
CA SER A 377 -31.13 -2.53 -4.65
C SER A 377 -31.63 -1.09 -4.61
N HIS A 378 -32.69 -0.81 -5.36
CA HIS A 378 -33.38 0.48 -5.35
C HIS A 378 -34.08 0.79 -4.02
N PHE A 379 -34.12 -0.18 -3.08
CA PHE A 379 -34.71 -0.02 -1.77
C PHE A 379 -33.74 0.50 -0.72
N TRP A 380 -32.45 0.52 -1.01
CA TRP A 380 -31.45 1.00 -0.07
C TRP A 380 -30.85 2.28 -0.61
N ALA A 381 -30.90 3.31 0.21
CA ALA A 381 -30.46 4.64 -0.09
C ALA A 381 -29.55 5.15 1.03
N GLY A 382 -29.01 6.35 0.80
CA GLY A 382 -28.04 6.96 1.69
C GLY A 382 -26.60 6.55 1.38
N PRO A 383 -25.63 7.28 1.97
CA PRO A 383 -24.20 7.09 1.69
C PRO A 383 -23.65 5.75 2.20
N ALA A 384 -24.37 5.09 3.12
CA ALA A 384 -24.01 3.83 3.76
C ALA A 384 -24.91 2.66 3.34
N CYS A 385 -25.90 2.89 2.46
CA CYS A 385 -26.98 1.94 2.13
C CYS A 385 -27.77 1.45 3.35
N ASP A 386 -27.91 2.29 4.38
CA ASP A 386 -28.58 2.00 5.64
C ASP A 386 -30.03 2.51 5.69
N THR A 387 -30.41 3.36 4.74
CA THR A 387 -31.74 3.95 4.68
C THR A 387 -32.63 3.13 3.76
N LEU A 388 -33.68 2.54 4.30
CA LEU A 388 -34.68 1.83 3.51
C LEU A 388 -35.59 2.85 2.79
N ASP A 389 -35.48 2.93 1.48
CA ASP A 389 -36.30 3.76 0.58
C ASP A 389 -37.29 2.88 -0.19
N CYS A 390 -38.52 2.76 0.32
CA CYS A 390 -39.59 2.00 -0.32
C CYS A 390 -40.35 2.80 -1.40
N GLY A 391 -39.77 3.89 -1.91
CA GLY A 391 -40.41 4.73 -2.93
C GLY A 391 -41.58 5.56 -2.38
N PRO A 392 -42.39 6.17 -3.28
CA PRO A 392 -43.44 7.09 -2.87
C PRO A 392 -44.45 6.44 -1.93
N ALA A 393 -44.76 7.14 -0.84
CA ALA A 393 -45.72 6.73 0.18
C ALA A 393 -45.51 5.30 0.74
N ASN A 394 -44.26 4.86 0.88
CA ASN A 394 -43.90 3.61 1.55
C ASN A 394 -44.56 2.39 0.90
N CYS A 395 -44.18 2.09 -0.36
CA CYS A 395 -44.84 1.12 -1.23
C CYS A 395 -46.23 1.56 -1.73
N SER A 396 -46.38 2.83 -2.11
CA SER A 396 -47.61 3.39 -2.70
C SER A 396 -48.88 3.20 -1.87
N LEU A 397 -48.76 2.97 -0.54
CA LEU A 397 -49.86 2.56 0.36
C LEU A 397 -50.49 1.19 0.02
N HIS A 398 -49.84 0.40 -0.84
CA HIS A 398 -50.29 -0.91 -1.30
C HIS A 398 -49.32 -2.02 -0.88
N GLY A 399 -48.62 -1.85 0.25
CA GLY A 399 -47.71 -2.86 0.75
C GLY A 399 -46.96 -2.48 2.02
N ILE A 400 -46.12 -3.40 2.48
CA ILE A 400 -45.27 -3.24 3.67
C ILE A 400 -43.82 -3.02 3.25
N CYS A 401 -43.19 -1.99 3.83
CA CYS A 401 -41.82 -1.61 3.53
C CYS A 401 -40.78 -2.49 4.21
N THR A 402 -40.44 -3.58 3.54
CA THR A 402 -39.32 -4.48 3.87
C THR A 402 -38.57 -4.89 2.59
N GLY A 403 -38.46 -3.97 1.63
CA GLY A 403 -38.26 -4.29 0.20
C GLY A 403 -39.59 -4.54 -0.52
N CYS A 404 -40.58 -3.68 -0.24
CA CYS A 404 -41.98 -3.70 -0.68
C CYS A 404 -42.60 -5.08 -0.92
N LEU A 405 -43.24 -5.60 0.13
CA LEU A 405 -44.19 -6.70 -0.01
C LEU A 405 -45.55 -6.12 -0.38
N CYS A 406 -45.96 -6.29 -1.64
CA CYS A 406 -47.22 -5.72 -2.13
C CYS A 406 -48.43 -6.51 -1.63
N ASP A 407 -49.47 -5.76 -1.25
CA ASP A 407 -50.80 -6.25 -0.92
C ASP A 407 -51.40 -6.99 -2.13
N ALA A 408 -52.50 -7.72 -1.91
CA ALA A 408 -53.20 -8.39 -2.98
C ALA A 408 -53.68 -7.39 -4.03
N GLY A 409 -53.53 -7.73 -5.30
CA GLY A 409 -53.92 -6.85 -6.41
C GLY A 409 -52.81 -5.92 -6.92
N TRP A 410 -51.65 -5.86 -6.25
CA TRP A 410 -50.56 -4.95 -6.58
C TRP A 410 -49.22 -5.68 -6.79
N THR A 411 -48.38 -5.12 -7.64
CA THR A 411 -47.03 -5.61 -7.98
C THR A 411 -46.12 -4.46 -8.41
N GLY A 412 -44.92 -4.80 -8.86
CA GLY A 412 -43.84 -3.84 -9.14
C GLY A 412 -42.95 -3.62 -7.92
N SER A 413 -41.83 -2.92 -8.12
CA SER A 413 -40.84 -2.72 -7.05
C SER A 413 -41.41 -1.90 -5.89
N ASN A 414 -42.32 -0.97 -6.14
CA ASN A 414 -42.89 -0.07 -5.14
C ASN A 414 -44.43 -0.18 -5.03
N CYS A 415 -45.00 -1.30 -5.48
CA CYS A 415 -46.44 -1.59 -5.45
C CYS A 415 -47.30 -0.54 -6.16
N THR A 416 -46.77 0.10 -7.20
CA THR A 416 -47.52 1.09 -8.01
C THR A 416 -48.35 0.43 -9.11
N ASP A 417 -47.99 -0.77 -9.54
CA ASP A 417 -48.64 -1.45 -10.66
C ASP A 417 -49.74 -2.39 -10.17
N GLU A 418 -50.93 -2.33 -10.75
CA GLU A 418 -51.97 -3.33 -10.53
C GLU A 418 -51.56 -4.69 -11.14
N CYS A 419 -52.13 -5.79 -10.63
CA CYS A 419 -51.83 -7.13 -11.14
C CYS A 419 -52.07 -7.23 -12.65
N PRO A 420 -51.11 -7.81 -13.41
CA PRO A 420 -51.31 -8.08 -14.82
C PRO A 420 -52.46 -9.08 -15.01
N LEU A 421 -53.21 -8.92 -16.09
CA LEU A 421 -54.35 -9.79 -16.42
C LEU A 421 -53.95 -11.28 -16.34
N GLY A 422 -54.77 -12.05 -15.63
CA GLY A 422 -54.51 -13.48 -15.41
C GLY A 422 -53.69 -13.80 -14.17
N TRP A 423 -53.33 -12.80 -13.35
CA TRP A 423 -52.65 -12.97 -12.06
C TRP A 423 -53.41 -12.28 -10.93
N PHE A 424 -53.29 -12.82 -9.72
CA PHE A 424 -53.96 -12.29 -8.53
C PHE A 424 -53.19 -12.60 -7.23
N GLY A 425 -53.65 -12.01 -6.14
CA GLY A 425 -53.10 -12.23 -4.79
C GLY A 425 -51.91 -11.33 -4.48
N PRO A 426 -51.27 -11.50 -3.31
CA PRO A 426 -50.17 -10.64 -2.86
C PRO A 426 -48.99 -10.72 -3.84
N SER A 427 -48.49 -9.56 -4.24
CA SER A 427 -47.42 -9.43 -5.25
C SER A 427 -47.75 -10.13 -6.59
N CYS A 428 -49.02 -10.43 -6.86
CA CYS A 428 -49.54 -11.11 -8.05
C CYS A 428 -48.86 -12.46 -8.35
N GLN A 429 -48.54 -13.24 -7.32
CA GLN A 429 -47.82 -14.51 -7.46
C GLN A 429 -48.71 -15.70 -7.89
N SER A 430 -50.03 -15.54 -7.87
CA SER A 430 -50.98 -16.62 -8.22
C SER A 430 -51.62 -16.39 -9.59
N ARG A 431 -51.85 -17.46 -10.37
CA ARG A 431 -52.50 -17.38 -11.68
C ARG A 431 -53.99 -17.62 -11.57
N CYS A 432 -54.81 -16.82 -12.25
CA CYS A 432 -56.25 -16.99 -12.33
C CYS A 432 -56.61 -18.39 -12.85
N ALA A 433 -57.55 -19.07 -12.20
CA ALA A 433 -58.05 -20.40 -12.59
C ALA A 433 -59.48 -20.31 -13.14
N CYS A 434 -59.73 -19.37 -14.05
CA CYS A 434 -61.04 -19.14 -14.66
C CYS A 434 -61.18 -19.88 -15.99
N ASP A 435 -62.41 -20.34 -16.27
CA ASP A 435 -62.73 -20.97 -17.54
C ASP A 435 -62.48 -20.02 -18.72
N HIS A 436 -62.00 -20.58 -19.83
CA HIS A 436 -61.68 -19.84 -21.07
C HIS A 436 -60.70 -18.67 -20.90
N SER A 437 -59.79 -18.73 -19.92
CA SER A 437 -58.77 -17.69 -19.70
C SER A 437 -59.33 -16.28 -19.44
N CYS A 438 -60.52 -16.19 -18.84
CA CYS A 438 -61.07 -14.91 -18.42
C CYS A 438 -60.18 -14.23 -17.37
N PRO A 439 -60.07 -12.89 -17.37
CA PRO A 439 -59.49 -12.15 -16.25
C PRO A 439 -60.22 -12.51 -14.96
N CYS A 440 -59.50 -12.55 -13.85
CA CYS A 440 -60.08 -12.68 -12.52
C CYS A 440 -59.85 -11.41 -11.71
N ASP A 441 -60.59 -11.27 -10.62
CA ASP A 441 -60.36 -10.20 -9.65
C ASP A 441 -58.90 -10.24 -9.15
N PRO A 442 -58.15 -9.12 -9.25
CA PRO A 442 -56.72 -9.11 -8.95
C PRO A 442 -56.39 -9.29 -7.46
N GLU A 443 -57.33 -9.01 -6.55
CA GLU A 443 -57.12 -9.21 -5.11
C GLU A 443 -57.48 -10.64 -4.69
N THR A 444 -58.65 -11.12 -5.12
CA THR A 444 -59.29 -12.34 -4.60
C THR A 444 -59.17 -13.56 -5.50
N GLY A 445 -58.85 -13.38 -6.78
CA GLY A 445 -58.83 -14.45 -7.78
C GLY A 445 -60.21 -14.89 -8.26
N SER A 446 -61.27 -14.15 -7.89
CA SER A 446 -62.65 -14.50 -8.24
C SER A 446 -62.92 -14.32 -9.73
N CYS A 447 -63.50 -15.34 -10.36
CA CYS A 447 -63.91 -15.31 -11.77
C CYS A 447 -65.27 -14.62 -11.97
N ASN A 448 -65.95 -14.23 -10.90
CA ASN A 448 -67.25 -13.60 -10.93
C ASN A 448 -67.13 -12.06 -10.99
N ILE A 449 -66.30 -11.56 -11.89
CA ILE A 449 -66.13 -10.12 -12.12
C ILE A 449 -67.06 -9.65 -13.23
N THR A 450 -68.01 -8.77 -12.90
CA THR A 450 -68.72 -7.95 -13.90
C THR A 450 -67.85 -6.73 -14.18
N HIS A 451 -66.78 -6.91 -14.95
CA HIS A 451 -65.85 -5.83 -15.31
C HIS A 451 -66.50 -4.87 -16.33
N HIS A 452 -67.46 -4.06 -15.88
CA HIS A 452 -68.24 -3.18 -16.74
C HIS A 452 -67.46 -1.93 -17.23
N GLY A 453 -66.22 -1.72 -16.77
CA GLY A 453 -65.39 -0.56 -17.13
C GLY A 453 -64.15 -0.83 -17.99
N ALA A 454 -63.55 -2.03 -17.96
CA ALA A 454 -62.25 -2.26 -18.62
C ALA A 454 -62.35 -2.71 -20.09
N LEU A 455 -63.51 -3.16 -20.55
CA LEU A 455 -63.70 -3.51 -21.96
C LEU A 455 -63.58 -2.27 -22.87
N GLN A 456 -63.90 -1.08 -22.33
CA GLN A 456 -63.82 0.19 -23.07
C GLN A 456 -62.38 0.70 -23.20
N ASP A 457 -61.52 0.48 -22.20
CA ASP A 457 -60.13 0.96 -22.20
C ASP A 457 -59.19 0.05 -23.01
N HIS A 458 -59.53 -1.24 -23.12
CA HIS A 458 -58.87 -2.17 -24.04
C HIS A 458 -59.16 -1.87 -25.52
N LEU A 459 -60.31 -1.28 -25.85
CA LEU A 459 -60.60 -0.83 -27.21
C LEU A 459 -59.71 0.34 -27.64
N HIS A 460 -59.27 1.21 -26.72
CA HIS A 460 -58.35 2.30 -27.05
C HIS A 460 -56.87 1.87 -27.16
N ARG A 461 -56.40 0.88 -26.38
CA ARG A 461 -55.04 0.32 -26.55
C ARG A 461 -54.93 -0.64 -27.75
N ALA A 462 -56.01 -1.32 -28.14
CA ALA A 462 -56.02 -2.21 -29.30
C ALA A 462 -55.97 -1.45 -30.64
N VAL A 463 -56.50 -0.22 -30.72
CA VAL A 463 -56.46 0.60 -31.95
C VAL A 463 -55.07 1.20 -32.21
N GLY A 464 -54.21 1.31 -31.19
CA GLY A 464 -52.80 1.69 -31.37
C GLY A 464 -51.91 0.59 -31.97
N SER A 465 -52.44 -0.62 -32.19
CA SER A 465 -51.65 -1.79 -32.63
C SER A 465 -52.01 -2.32 -34.02
N VAL A 466 -52.84 -1.60 -34.79
CA VAL A 466 -53.07 -1.90 -36.22
C VAL A 466 -52.08 -1.14 -37.10
N VAL A 467 -50.80 -1.22 -36.76
CA VAL A 467 -49.68 -1.15 -37.71
C VAL A 467 -48.67 -2.19 -37.25
N CYS A 468 -48.77 -3.39 -37.82
CA CYS A 468 -47.70 -4.38 -38.05
C CYS A 468 -48.26 -5.81 -38.11
N VAL A 469 -49.08 -6.10 -39.11
CA VAL A 469 -49.05 -7.43 -39.72
C VAL A 469 -47.94 -7.40 -40.77
N SER A 470 -46.75 -7.86 -40.39
CA SER A 470 -45.91 -8.78 -41.17
C SER A 470 -44.52 -8.82 -40.56
N HIS A 471 -44.29 -9.71 -39.60
CA HIS A 471 -42.93 -10.01 -39.14
C HIS A 471 -42.77 -11.51 -38.89
N ARG A 472 -43.02 -12.30 -39.94
CA ARG A 472 -42.66 -13.73 -39.99
C ARG A 472 -41.69 -14.05 -41.13
N SER A 473 -40.79 -13.11 -41.45
CA SER A 473 -39.63 -13.33 -42.35
C SER A 473 -38.29 -12.79 -41.82
N SER A 474 -38.24 -12.15 -40.65
CA SER A 474 -37.02 -11.43 -40.25
C SER A 474 -36.01 -12.23 -39.44
N TRP A 475 -36.37 -13.37 -38.85
CA TRP A 475 -35.38 -14.20 -38.16
C TRP A 475 -34.43 -14.86 -39.17
N LEU A 476 -34.95 -15.35 -40.30
CA LEU A 476 -34.12 -15.86 -41.41
C LEU A 476 -33.26 -14.75 -42.03
N SER A 477 -33.82 -13.55 -42.22
CA SER A 477 -33.06 -12.42 -42.75
C SER A 477 -31.98 -11.95 -41.80
N LEU A 478 -32.26 -11.82 -40.49
CA LEU A 478 -31.24 -11.47 -39.48
C LEU A 478 -30.16 -12.54 -39.41
N SER A 479 -30.52 -13.82 -39.34
CA SER A 479 -29.56 -14.93 -39.29
C SER A 479 -28.67 -14.97 -40.55
N CYS A 480 -29.24 -14.77 -41.74
CA CYS A 480 -28.47 -14.69 -42.97
C CYS A 480 -27.56 -13.46 -43.02
N THR A 481 -28.02 -12.29 -42.57
CA THR A 481 -27.17 -11.09 -42.50
C THR A 481 -26.03 -11.24 -41.50
N LEU A 482 -26.29 -11.83 -40.32
CA LEU A 482 -25.26 -12.06 -39.30
C LEU A 482 -24.22 -13.09 -39.80
N ALA A 483 -24.68 -14.15 -40.46
CA ALA A 483 -23.81 -15.15 -41.07
C ALA A 483 -22.95 -14.54 -42.20
N LEU A 484 -23.53 -13.68 -43.05
CA LEU A 484 -22.80 -12.98 -44.11
C LEU A 484 -21.72 -12.05 -43.51
N LEU A 485 -22.04 -11.31 -42.45
CA LEU A 485 -21.08 -10.44 -41.76
C LEU A 485 -19.94 -11.23 -41.09
N LEU A 486 -20.24 -12.39 -40.52
CA LEU A 486 -19.21 -13.29 -39.95
C LEU A 486 -18.29 -13.86 -41.03
N VAL A 487 -18.84 -14.24 -42.19
CA VAL A 487 -18.03 -14.73 -43.33
C VAL A 487 -17.15 -13.62 -43.90
N LEU A 488 -17.68 -12.41 -44.06
CA LEU A 488 -16.90 -11.25 -44.53
C LEU A 488 -15.78 -10.88 -43.53
N SER A 489 -16.06 -10.94 -42.22
CA SER A 489 -15.06 -10.73 -41.17
C SER A 489 -13.97 -11.81 -41.18
N ALA A 490 -14.34 -13.07 -41.33
CA ALA A 490 -13.40 -14.18 -41.44
C ALA A 490 -12.50 -14.04 -42.68
N LEU A 491 -13.07 -13.70 -43.84
CA LEU A 491 -12.31 -13.46 -45.07
C LEU A 491 -11.38 -12.25 -44.95
N GLY A 492 -11.83 -11.18 -44.28
CA GLY A 492 -11.00 -10.02 -43.97
C GLY A 492 -9.81 -10.36 -43.07
N ASN A 493 -10.05 -11.16 -42.02
CA ASN A 493 -8.99 -11.63 -41.12
C ASN A 493 -8.01 -12.59 -41.82
N VAL A 494 -8.50 -13.48 -42.69
CA VAL A 494 -7.63 -14.33 -43.52
C VAL A 494 -6.80 -13.47 -44.49
N GLY A 495 -7.39 -12.44 -45.10
CA GLY A 495 -6.68 -11.48 -45.95
C GLY A 495 -5.59 -10.70 -45.20
N LEU A 496 -5.85 -10.29 -43.96
CA LEU A 496 -4.89 -9.65 -43.07
C LEU A 496 -3.73 -10.59 -42.70
N VAL A 497 -4.02 -11.86 -42.41
CA VAL A 497 -2.98 -12.87 -42.10
C VAL A 497 -2.13 -13.21 -43.33
N LEU A 498 -2.75 -13.28 -44.52
CA LEU A 498 -2.03 -13.51 -45.77
C LEU A 498 -1.18 -12.29 -46.18
N ARG A 499 -1.65 -11.06 -45.92
CA ARG A 499 -0.84 -9.82 -46.06
C ARG A 499 0.31 -9.77 -45.04
N ALA A 500 0.07 -10.18 -43.80
CA ALA A 500 1.11 -10.25 -42.77
C ALA A 500 2.22 -11.24 -43.15
N ARG A 501 1.87 -12.37 -43.79
CA ARG A 501 2.85 -13.34 -44.31
C ARG A 501 3.60 -12.85 -45.56
N SER A 502 3.00 -11.96 -46.36
CA SER A 502 3.63 -11.36 -47.54
C SER A 502 4.55 -10.17 -47.21
N GLY A 503 4.50 -9.64 -45.98
CA GLY A 503 5.18 -8.40 -45.58
C GLY A 503 6.40 -8.58 -44.66
N GLN A 504 6.90 -9.80 -44.46
CA GLN A 504 8.03 -10.04 -43.57
C GLN A 504 9.35 -10.05 -44.34
N GLN A 505 9.71 -8.88 -44.89
CA GLN A 505 11.07 -8.58 -45.32
C GLN A 505 11.73 -7.74 -44.22
N HIS A 506 12.79 -8.31 -43.64
CA HIS A 506 13.74 -7.81 -42.65
C HIS A 506 13.58 -6.34 -42.17
N ARG A 507 13.34 -6.15 -40.88
CA ARG A 507 13.66 -4.89 -40.18
C ARG A 507 14.52 -5.18 -38.96
N ASP A 508 15.77 -4.72 -39.07
CA ASP A 508 16.72 -4.55 -37.98
C ASP A 508 16.15 -3.57 -36.93
N TYR A 509 16.34 -3.91 -35.66
CA TYR A 509 16.00 -3.02 -34.55
C TYR A 509 17.15 -2.03 -34.31
N CYS A 510 16.95 -0.75 -34.66
CA CYS A 510 17.81 0.34 -34.21
C CYS A 510 17.30 0.93 -32.89
N TYR A 511 18.20 1.06 -31.92
CA TYR A 511 17.99 1.73 -30.64
C TYR A 511 17.84 3.25 -30.83
N HIS A 512 16.86 3.87 -30.17
CA HIS A 512 16.79 5.32 -30.00
C HIS A 512 17.12 5.73 -28.55
N PRO A 513 18.09 6.63 -28.31
CA PRO A 513 18.39 7.16 -26.98
C PRO A 513 17.28 8.09 -26.44
N LEU A 514 17.12 8.05 -25.12
CA LEU A 514 16.05 8.66 -24.31
C LEU A 514 16.15 10.21 -24.13
N ARG A 515 16.55 10.97 -25.15
CA ARG A 515 16.67 12.44 -25.06
C ARG A 515 15.57 13.25 -25.76
N ASP A 516 14.72 12.63 -26.58
CA ASP A 516 13.81 13.38 -27.46
C ASP A 516 12.32 13.27 -27.11
N LEU A 517 11.95 13.26 -25.82
CA LEU A 517 10.54 13.16 -25.40
C LEU A 517 10.04 14.29 -24.47
N ASN A 518 10.75 15.42 -24.42
CA ASN A 518 10.11 16.67 -24.01
C ASN A 518 9.48 17.31 -25.25
N GLY A 519 8.15 17.27 -25.31
CA GLY A 519 7.38 17.85 -26.40
C GLY A 519 7.53 19.37 -26.45
N ASP A 520 8.29 19.85 -27.42
CA ASP A 520 8.19 21.22 -27.91
C ASP A 520 7.23 21.25 -29.11
N THR A 521 6.23 22.13 -29.01
CA THR A 521 5.24 22.43 -30.04
C THR A 521 5.90 22.87 -31.35
N PRO A 522 5.46 22.39 -32.53
CA PRO A 522 6.09 22.76 -33.79
C PRO A 522 5.63 24.16 -34.22
N HIS A 523 6.56 25.11 -34.18
CA HIS A 523 6.46 26.31 -35.01
C HIS A 523 6.61 25.92 -36.48
N THR A 524 5.61 26.28 -37.25
CA THR A 524 5.49 26.08 -38.69
C THR A 524 6.53 26.92 -39.43
N PRO A 525 7.34 26.35 -40.36
CA PRO A 525 8.05 27.15 -41.33
C PRO A 525 7.32 27.08 -42.67
N THR A 526 6.84 28.23 -43.13
CA THR A 526 6.44 28.46 -44.52
C THR A 526 7.66 28.37 -45.43
N SER A 527 7.61 27.46 -46.40
CA SER A 527 8.48 27.46 -47.57
C SER A 527 8.07 28.57 -48.54
N ALA A 528 9.04 29.35 -49.03
CA ALA A 528 9.42 29.41 -50.44
C ALA A 528 10.07 30.76 -50.82
N ALA A 529 11.26 30.67 -51.41
CA ALA A 529 11.57 31.12 -52.78
C ALA A 529 12.79 32.05 -52.94
N TRP A 530 13.54 31.76 -54.02
CA TRP A 530 14.57 32.54 -54.72
C TRP A 530 15.94 32.63 -54.02
N ASP A 531 17.11 32.55 -54.66
CA ASP A 531 17.50 32.32 -56.05
C ASP A 531 19.01 32.01 -56.09
N GLN A 532 19.40 31.27 -57.13
CA GLN A 532 20.64 31.29 -57.93
C GLN A 532 22.02 31.70 -57.37
N ASP A 533 22.99 30.87 -57.82
CA ASP A 533 24.26 31.22 -58.46
C ASP A 533 25.61 31.17 -57.69
N THR A 534 26.34 30.11 -58.02
CA THR A 534 27.73 30.05 -58.55
C THR A 534 28.96 30.42 -57.71
N GLN A 535 29.95 29.53 -57.90
CA GLN A 535 31.40 29.75 -58.01
C GLN A 535 32.30 29.57 -56.77
N GLU A 536 32.90 28.37 -56.72
CA GLU A 536 34.33 28.10 -56.44
C GLU A 536 35.30 29.14 -57.05
N PRO A 537 36.52 29.37 -56.51
CA PRO A 537 37.54 28.31 -56.44
C PRO A 537 38.58 28.32 -55.29
N GLU A 538 39.24 27.15 -55.21
CA GLU A 538 40.63 26.79 -54.89
C GLU A 538 41.57 27.76 -54.12
N ASP A 539 42.00 27.25 -52.96
CA ASP A 539 43.38 26.83 -52.63
C ASP A 539 44.55 27.83 -52.81
N THR A 540 45.21 28.20 -51.71
CA THR A 540 46.69 28.10 -51.58
C THR A 540 47.19 28.40 -50.16
N GLN A 541 48.28 27.70 -49.84
CA GLN A 541 49.01 27.58 -48.58
C GLN A 541 49.83 28.81 -48.13
N GLU A 542 50.12 28.76 -46.81
CA GLU A 542 51.42 29.08 -46.15
C GLU A 542 51.64 30.46 -45.48
N PRO A 543 52.62 30.58 -44.53
CA PRO A 543 52.30 30.97 -43.15
C PRO A 543 53.16 32.16 -42.60
N ASN A 544 53.04 32.36 -41.29
CA ASN A 544 53.93 33.09 -40.36
C ASN A 544 53.82 34.62 -40.17
N GLN A 545 53.88 34.94 -38.88
CA GLN A 545 54.69 35.96 -38.20
C GLN A 545 54.02 37.23 -37.61
N GLU A 546 53.95 37.20 -36.27
CA GLU A 546 54.39 38.20 -35.27
C GLU A 546 53.85 39.64 -35.21
N LEU A 547 53.86 40.12 -33.95
CA LEU A 547 53.79 41.50 -33.43
C LEU A 547 52.38 42.12 -33.25
N LEU A 548 51.82 41.99 -32.04
CA LEU A 548 52.00 42.91 -30.89
C LEU A 548 51.18 42.46 -29.68
#